data_AF-A0A7X2MU30-F1
#
_entry.id   AF-A0A7X2MU30-F1
#
_cell.length_a   1.000
_cell.length_b   1.000
_cell.length_c   1.000
_cell.angle_alpha   90.00
_cell.angle_beta   90.00
_cell.angle_gamma   90.00
#
_symmetry.space_group_name_H-M   'P 1'
#
loop_
_entity.id
_entity.type
_entity.pdbx_description
1 polymer ?
#
loop_
_entity_poly.entity_id
_entity_poly.type
_entity_poly.pdbx_seq_one_letter_code
_entity_poly.pdbx_strand_id
1 'polypeptide(L)'
;MSEEGNGFEDMAKILGQMNINEDIADDGLEKAANAFADWVRPKIPYDTHSHNAAKYGHMRDQFGVVKTSQGYDVTFGDAYWWYFSENGTGGKHP
;
A
#
# COMPACT_ATOMS: atom_id res chain seq x y z
N MET A 1 35.08 19.93 -21.67
CA MET A 1 33.62 20.04 -21.60
C MET A 1 33.12 18.64 -21.32
N SER A 2 32.77 18.34 -20.07
CA SER A 2 32.15 17.08 -19.69
C SER A 2 30.73 17.08 -20.25
N GLU A 3 30.44 16.17 -21.18
CA GLU A 3 29.05 15.86 -21.52
C GLU A 3 28.45 15.15 -20.29
N GLU A 4 27.89 15.93 -19.38
CA GLU A 4 27.17 15.47 -18.19
C GLU A 4 25.78 14.98 -18.60
N GLY A 5 25.72 13.95 -19.43
CA GLY A 5 24.54 13.12 -19.60
C GLY A 5 24.72 11.90 -18.73
N ASN A 6 24.23 11.93 -17.48
CA ASN A 6 24.16 10.68 -16.73
C ASN A 6 23.15 9.77 -17.47
N GLY A 7 23.42 8.47 -17.57
CA GLY A 7 22.53 7.54 -18.28
C GLY A 7 21.09 7.52 -17.72
N PHE A 8 20.86 8.13 -16.56
CA PHE A 8 19.53 8.36 -16.01
C PHE A 8 18.72 9.39 -16.81
N GLU A 9 19.33 10.47 -17.30
CA GLU A 9 18.63 11.52 -18.04
C GLU A 9 18.20 11.04 -19.44
N ASP A 10 19.07 10.26 -20.10
CA ASP A 10 18.76 9.60 -21.37
C ASP A 10 17.68 8.53 -21.19
N MET A 11 17.77 7.74 -20.12
CA MET A 11 16.75 6.74 -19.81
C MET A 11 15.41 7.38 -19.44
N ALA A 12 15.40 8.51 -18.73
CA ALA A 12 14.19 9.26 -18.43
C ALA A 12 13.53 9.84 -19.70
N LYS A 13 14.33 10.35 -20.66
CA LYS A 13 13.82 10.77 -21.98
C LYS A 13 13.22 9.62 -22.77
N ILE A 14 13.88 8.47 -22.82
CA ILE A 14 13.39 7.27 -23.52
C ILE A 14 12.08 6.79 -22.89
N LEU A 15 12.02 6.71 -21.56
CA LEU A 15 10.81 6.32 -20.82
C LEU A 15 9.68 7.34 -21.01
N GLY A 16 9.98 8.64 -21.03
CA GLY A 16 8.99 9.70 -21.28
C GLY A 16 8.44 9.72 -22.72
N GLN A 17 9.13 9.07 -23.67
CA GLN A 17 8.66 8.86 -25.03
C GLN A 17 7.82 7.58 -25.19
N MET A 18 7.85 6.69 -24.21
CA MET A 18 6.97 5.51 -24.20
C MET A 18 5.56 5.96 -23.86
N ASN A 19 4.68 5.97 -24.86
CA ASN A 19 3.25 6.15 -24.65
C ASN A 19 2.67 4.88 -24.02
N ILE A 20 2.83 4.74 -22.71
CA ILE A 20 2.18 3.69 -21.95
C ILE A 20 0.69 4.05 -21.93
N ASN A 21 -0.13 3.19 -22.55
CA ASN A 21 -1.58 3.36 -22.49
C ASN A 21 -1.99 3.47 -21.01
N GLU A 22 -2.76 4.51 -20.67
CA GLU A 22 -3.24 4.75 -19.30
C GLU A 22 -3.93 3.52 -18.72
N ASP A 23 -4.63 2.72 -19.53
CA ASP A 23 -5.25 1.46 -19.12
C ASP A 23 -4.21 0.42 -18.65
N ILE A 24 -3.05 0.35 -19.32
CA ILE A 24 -1.97 -0.57 -18.96
C ILE A 24 -1.28 -0.10 -17.67
N ALA A 25 -1.12 1.21 -17.51
CA ALA A 25 -0.59 1.79 -16.28
C ALA A 25 -1.52 1.55 -15.09
N ASP A 26 -2.84 1.75 -15.29
CA ASP A 26 -3.86 1.53 -14.25
C ASP A 26 -3.95 0.05 -13.84
N ASP A 27 -3.99 -0.88 -14.80
CA ASP A 27 -3.96 -2.33 -14.54
C ASP A 27 -2.66 -2.75 -13.84
N GLY A 28 -1.52 -2.17 -14.23
CA GLY A 28 -0.25 -2.40 -13.57
C GLY A 28 -0.23 -1.95 -12.11
N LEU A 29 -0.76 -0.75 -11.84
CA LEU A 29 -0.86 -0.19 -10.48
C LEU A 29 -1.82 -1.01 -9.61
N GLU A 30 -2.97 -1.42 -10.16
CA GLU A 30 -3.93 -2.28 -9.46
C GLU A 30 -3.29 -3.62 -9.08
N LYS A 31 -2.61 -4.28 -10.03
CA LYS A 31 -1.93 -5.56 -9.79
C LYS A 31 -0.82 -5.45 -8.77
N ALA A 32 -0.02 -4.39 -8.83
CA ALA A 32 1.05 -4.15 -7.87
C ALA A 32 0.49 -3.92 -6.46
N ALA A 33 -0.57 -3.10 -6.33
CA ALA A 33 -1.22 -2.85 -5.05
C ALA A 33 -1.83 -4.12 -4.46
N ASN A 34 -2.51 -4.94 -5.27
CA ASN A 34 -3.08 -6.21 -4.83
C ASN A 34 -1.99 -7.22 -4.44
N ALA A 35 -0.91 -7.34 -5.22
CA ALA A 35 0.20 -8.23 -4.88
C ALA A 35 0.87 -7.82 -3.56
N PHE A 36 1.06 -6.52 -3.33
CA PHE A 36 1.54 -6.01 -2.05
C PHE A 36 0.57 -6.32 -0.91
N ALA A 37 -0.73 -6.08 -1.12
CA ALA A 37 -1.75 -6.35 -0.12
C ALA A 37 -1.79 -7.85 0.27
N ASP A 38 -1.75 -8.75 -0.70
CA ASP A 38 -1.73 -10.19 -0.46
C ASP A 38 -0.44 -10.66 0.24
N TRP A 39 0.69 -10.01 -0.02
CA TRP A 39 1.95 -10.30 0.67
C TRP A 39 1.96 -9.80 2.13
N VAL A 40 1.35 -8.65 2.41
CA VAL A 40 1.27 -8.07 3.76
C VAL A 40 0.17 -8.72 4.59
N ARG A 41 -1.00 -8.99 4.02
CA ARG A 41 -2.18 -9.51 4.71
C ARG A 41 -1.86 -10.68 5.67
N PRO A 42 -1.06 -11.69 5.30
CA PRO A 42 -0.77 -12.79 6.21
C PRO A 42 0.10 -12.44 7.42
N LYS A 43 0.79 -11.31 7.37
CA LYS A 43 1.66 -10.81 8.45
C LYS A 43 0.91 -9.92 9.44
N ILE A 44 -0.30 -9.49 9.10
CA ILE A 44 -1.14 -8.69 9.98
C ILE A 44 -1.64 -9.61 11.12
N PRO A 45 -1.43 -9.23 12.39
CA PRO A 45 -1.91 -10.00 13.53
C PRO A 45 -3.43 -10.23 13.43
N TYR A 46 -3.84 -11.45 13.73
CA TYR A 46 -5.24 -11.83 13.81
C TYR A 46 -5.59 -12.10 15.27
N ASP A 47 -6.17 -11.10 15.93
CA ASP A 47 -6.53 -11.20 17.33
C ASP A 47 -7.97 -11.71 17.49
N THR A 48 -8.13 -13.01 17.73
CA THR A 48 -9.44 -13.66 17.94
C THR A 48 -10.10 -13.31 19.27
N HIS A 49 -9.40 -12.66 20.20
CA HIS A 49 -9.87 -12.39 21.55
C HIS A 49 -10.00 -10.90 21.88
N SER A 50 -9.64 -10.00 20.96
CA SER A 50 -9.86 -8.56 21.12
C SER A 50 -11.36 -8.22 21.05
N HIS A 51 -11.85 -7.57 22.12
CA HIS A 51 -13.21 -7.02 22.16
C HIS A 51 -13.46 -6.01 21.04
N ASN A 52 -12.43 -5.22 20.71
CA ASN A 52 -12.52 -4.24 19.64
C ASN A 52 -12.53 -4.91 18.26
N ALA A 53 -11.78 -6.00 18.06
CA ALA A 53 -11.88 -6.78 16.82
C ALA A 53 -13.29 -7.35 16.62
N ALA A 54 -13.94 -7.84 17.68
CA ALA A 54 -15.32 -8.33 17.61
C ALA A 54 -16.33 -7.22 17.27
N LYS A 55 -16.08 -5.98 17.71
CA LYS A 55 -16.98 -4.83 17.52
C LYS A 55 -16.76 -4.09 16.19
N TYR A 56 -15.51 -3.97 15.76
CA TYR A 56 -15.09 -3.13 14.63
C TYR A 56 -14.50 -3.93 13.47
N GLY A 57 -14.36 -5.25 13.61
CA GLY A 57 -13.75 -6.15 12.62
C GLY A 57 -12.23 -6.26 12.76
N HIS A 58 -11.67 -7.38 12.31
CA HIS A 58 -10.23 -7.60 12.34
C HIS A 58 -9.53 -6.78 11.25
N MET A 59 -8.41 -6.12 11.60
CA MET A 59 -7.60 -5.37 10.61
C MET A 59 -7.21 -6.21 9.41
N ARG A 60 -6.88 -7.49 9.61
CA ARG A 60 -6.49 -8.41 8.54
C ARG A 60 -7.59 -8.59 7.50
N ASP A 61 -8.84 -8.60 7.94
CA ASP A 61 -10.02 -8.83 7.09
C ASP A 61 -10.41 -7.56 6.33
N GLN A 62 -10.14 -6.39 6.92
CA GLN A 62 -10.40 -5.09 6.29
C GLN A 62 -9.22 -4.56 5.45
N PHE A 63 -8.06 -5.20 5.53
CA PHE A 63 -6.89 -4.81 4.77
C PHE A 63 -7.05 -5.12 3.27
N GLY A 64 -7.01 -4.08 2.45
CA GLY A 64 -7.29 -4.19 1.03
C GLY A 64 -6.89 -2.97 0.21
N VAL A 65 -7.20 -3.04 -1.07
CA VAL A 65 -6.88 -2.01 -2.07
C VAL A 65 -8.14 -1.22 -2.39
N VAL A 66 -8.02 0.10 -2.50
CA VAL A 66 -9.10 1.00 -2.92
C VAL A 66 -8.62 1.88 -4.07
N LYS A 67 -9.48 2.08 -5.09
CA LYS A 67 -9.20 3.01 -6.19
C LYS A 67 -9.52 4.44 -5.76
N THR A 68 -8.59 5.36 -6.02
CA THR A 68 -8.71 6.79 -5.74
C THR A 68 -8.56 7.60 -7.02
N SER A 69 -8.77 8.92 -6.95
CA SER A 69 -8.55 9.82 -8.09
C SER A 69 -7.07 9.93 -8.51
N GLN A 70 -6.14 9.43 -7.69
CA GLN A 70 -4.70 9.48 -7.94
C GLN A 70 -4.09 8.09 -8.21
N GLY A 71 -4.88 7.01 -8.17
CA GLY A 71 -4.40 5.65 -8.40
C GLY A 71 -5.04 4.64 -7.45
N TYR A 72 -4.23 3.86 -6.75
CA TYR A 72 -4.67 2.81 -5.83
C TYR A 72 -3.97 2.94 -4.48
N ASP A 73 -4.75 2.95 -3.40
CA ASP A 73 -4.25 2.98 -2.03
C ASP A 73 -4.43 1.60 -1.39
N VAL A 74 -3.46 1.23 -0.54
CA VAL A 74 -3.58 0.05 0.32
C VAL A 74 -3.89 0.51 1.74
N THR A 75 -5.03 0.08 2.27
CA THR A 75 -5.60 0.58 3.52
C THR A 75 -6.04 -0.55 4.43
N PHE A 76 -6.11 -0.27 5.73
CA PHE A 76 -6.64 -1.16 6.77
C PHE A 76 -8.14 -0.97 7.02
N GLY A 77 -8.80 -0.11 6.23
CA GLY A 77 -10.20 0.25 6.45
C GLY A 77 -10.42 0.93 7.80
N ASP A 78 -11.61 0.76 8.36
CA ASP A 78 -12.01 1.42 9.62
C ASP A 78 -11.39 0.74 10.87
N ALA A 79 -10.87 -0.48 10.73
CA ALA A 79 -10.26 -1.25 11.81
C ALA A 79 -8.87 -0.76 12.23
N TYR A 80 -8.24 0.14 11.46
CA TYR A 80 -6.88 0.62 11.75
C TYR A 80 -6.77 1.32 13.12
N TRP A 81 -7.76 2.15 13.45
CA TRP A 81 -7.68 3.06 14.59
C TRP A 81 -7.61 2.34 15.94
N TRP A 82 -8.43 1.29 16.13
CA TRP A 82 -8.53 0.64 17.43
C TRP A 82 -7.29 -0.20 17.75
N TYR A 83 -6.68 -0.86 16.76
CA TYR A 83 -5.45 -1.64 16.99
C TYR A 83 -4.31 -0.74 17.46
N PHE A 84 -4.21 0.46 16.89
CA PHE A 84 -3.27 1.49 17.28
C PHE A 84 -3.59 2.08 18.66
N SER A 85 -4.88 2.24 18.99
CA SER A 85 -5.32 2.66 20.33
C SER A 85 -4.99 1.63 21.42
N GLU A 86 -5.00 0.33 21.10
CA GLU A 86 -4.68 -0.76 22.04
C GLU A 86 -3.17 -0.98 22.20
N ASN A 87 -2.42 -0.90 21.10
CA ASN A 87 -1.03 -1.32 21.06
C ASN A 87 -0.02 -0.14 20.96
N GLY A 88 -0.52 1.08 20.81
CA GLY A 88 0.30 2.26 20.60
C GLY A 88 1.06 2.24 19.27
N THR A 89 1.99 3.19 19.13
CA THR A 89 2.73 3.47 17.89
C THR A 89 4.23 3.19 18.03
N GLY A 90 4.68 2.88 19.25
CA GLY A 90 6.08 2.66 19.56
C GLY A 90 6.29 2.19 21.00
N GLY A 91 7.02 1.08 21.12
CA GLY A 91 7.70 0.64 22.34
C GLY A 91 6.79 0.08 23.44
N LYS A 92 7.29 -0.92 24.16
CA LYS A 92 6.69 -1.39 25.41
C LYS A 92 6.36 -0.18 26.29
N HIS A 93 5.08 0.01 26.60
CA HIS A 93 4.70 0.86 27.72
C HIS A 93 5.34 0.32 29.01
N PRO A 94 5.92 1.20 29.87
CA PRO A 94 6.38 0.80 31.20
C PRO A 94 5.24 0.30 32.10
#